data_AF-A0A560RLJ2-F1
#
_entry.id   AF-A0A560RLJ2-F1
#
_cell.length_a   1.000
_cell.length_b   1.000
_cell.length_c   1.000
_cell.angle_alpha   90.00
_cell.angle_beta   90.00
_cell.angle_gamma   90.00
#
_symmetry.space_group_name_H-M   'P 1'
#
loop_
_entity.id
_entity.type
_entity.pdbx_description
1 polymer ?
#
loop_
_entity_poly.entity_id
_entity_poly.type
_entity_poly.pdbx_seq_one_letter_code
_entity_poly.pdbx_strand_id
1 'polypeptide(L)'
;MTELASAHGLLMTDALLYELVKGTDTERAGWFARFPDVARPFELIPNPGVLMRHELENNAACGLPSSHVRNIDHSYTALYRDPSYSIPPDLIKLREGKKDEIDEDTDQLLTLIDSIPILFPEFESAHEKDYIALKRAAQDKICDFDFVRRGAEVLVAQSPFFSSENAARIDRDWITFRWLQVGLLFVLDLKVKYPGGIPPVMPPKMRERIRHDVLDAQYLMLALLEGAFATKEKKLCEWWMKLNPEGVLYS
;
A
#
# COMPACT_ATOMS: atom_id res chain seq x y z
N MET A 1 6.94 -18.62 -4.96
CA MET A 1 5.76 -18.37 -5.81
C MET A 1 5.10 -19.67 -6.25
N THR A 2 5.76 -20.56 -6.98
CA THR A 2 5.14 -21.84 -7.40
C THR A 2 4.63 -22.70 -6.25
N GLU A 3 5.42 -22.83 -5.17
CA GLU A 3 4.99 -23.54 -3.96
C GLU A 3 3.81 -22.84 -3.26
N LEU A 4 3.87 -21.51 -3.10
CA LEU A 4 2.76 -20.72 -2.54
C LEU A 4 1.47 -20.91 -3.35
N ALA A 5 1.56 -20.87 -4.67
CA ALA A 5 0.42 -21.00 -5.55
C ALA A 5 -0.19 -22.42 -5.58
N SER A 6 0.57 -23.44 -5.16
CA SER A 6 0.04 -24.80 -5.03
C SER A 6 -0.86 -24.97 -3.81
N ALA A 7 -0.69 -24.12 -2.79
CA ALA A 7 -1.44 -24.18 -1.53
C ALA A 7 -2.42 -23.02 -1.34
N HIS A 8 -2.26 -21.92 -2.08
CA HIS A 8 -3.02 -20.67 -1.89
C HIS A 8 -3.44 -20.04 -3.21
N GLY A 9 -4.59 -19.34 -3.19
CA GLY A 9 -4.92 -18.37 -4.22
C GLY A 9 -4.02 -17.16 -4.12
N LEU A 10 -3.45 -16.71 -5.25
CA LEU A 10 -2.60 -15.53 -5.29
C LEU A 10 -3.44 -14.30 -5.61
N LEU A 11 -3.40 -13.28 -4.76
CA LEU A 11 -3.96 -11.96 -5.06
C LEU A 11 -2.85 -11.06 -5.61
N MET A 12 -3.13 -10.39 -6.72
CA MET A 12 -2.27 -9.37 -7.31
C MET A 12 -2.96 -8.02 -7.14
N THR A 13 -2.27 -7.05 -6.57
CA THR A 13 -2.78 -5.67 -6.50
C THR A 13 -2.62 -4.99 -7.85
N ASP A 14 -3.51 -4.04 -8.17
CA ASP A 14 -3.34 -3.14 -9.33
C ASP A 14 -1.95 -2.47 -9.34
N ALA A 15 -1.43 -2.11 -8.16
CA ALA A 15 -0.10 -1.54 -7.96
C ALA A 15 1.03 -2.49 -8.39
N LEU A 16 0.96 -3.77 -7.96
CA LEU A 16 1.94 -4.77 -8.36
C LEU A 16 1.86 -5.07 -9.85
N LEU A 17 0.64 -5.20 -10.40
CA LEU A 17 0.47 -5.41 -11.83
C LEU A 17 1.12 -4.26 -12.63
N TYR A 18 0.87 -3.01 -12.23
CA TYR A 18 1.49 -1.82 -12.82
C TYR A 18 3.02 -1.91 -12.84
N GLU A 19 3.65 -2.21 -11.70
CA GLU A 19 5.10 -2.33 -11.62
C GLU A 19 5.65 -3.45 -12.50
N LEU A 20 4.95 -4.60 -12.56
CA LEU A 20 5.35 -5.71 -13.41
C LEU A 20 5.27 -5.37 -14.91
N VAL A 21 4.26 -4.62 -15.34
CA VAL A 21 4.10 -4.25 -16.76
C VAL A 21 4.95 -3.02 -17.17
N LYS A 22 5.50 -2.29 -16.21
CA LYS A 22 6.40 -1.14 -16.45
C LYS A 22 7.80 -1.56 -16.88
N GLY A 23 8.24 -2.76 -16.50
CA GLY A 23 9.55 -3.31 -16.88
C GLY A 23 9.76 -3.48 -18.38
N THR A 24 11.01 -3.65 -18.78
CA THR A 24 11.35 -4.02 -20.16
C THR A 24 10.74 -5.37 -20.54
N ASP A 25 10.67 -5.68 -21.84
CA ASP A 25 10.05 -6.93 -22.31
C ASP A 25 10.69 -8.19 -21.69
N THR A 26 12.01 -8.19 -21.54
CA THR A 26 12.76 -9.29 -20.92
C THR A 26 12.57 -9.37 -19.40
N GLU A 27 12.56 -8.23 -18.70
CA GLU A 27 12.32 -8.17 -17.25
C GLU A 27 10.90 -8.63 -16.92
N ARG A 28 9.90 -8.09 -17.62
CA ARG A 28 8.49 -8.46 -17.47
C ARG A 28 8.29 -9.95 -17.68
N ALA A 29 8.82 -10.50 -18.77
CA ALA A 29 8.81 -11.95 -19.03
C ALA A 29 9.42 -12.74 -17.87
N GLY A 30 10.58 -12.32 -17.37
CA GLY A 30 11.25 -12.95 -16.24
C GLY A 30 10.48 -12.87 -14.92
N TRP A 31 9.71 -11.80 -14.69
CA TRP A 31 8.87 -11.68 -13.50
C TRP A 31 7.58 -12.51 -13.60
N PHE A 32 6.87 -12.43 -14.73
CA PHE A 32 5.65 -13.21 -14.95
C PHE A 32 5.93 -14.71 -15.03
N ALA A 33 7.12 -15.13 -15.49
CA ALA A 33 7.54 -16.53 -15.47
C ALA A 33 7.57 -17.16 -14.06
N ARG A 34 7.57 -16.35 -12.99
CA ARG A 34 7.57 -16.84 -11.59
C ARG A 34 6.18 -17.28 -11.11
N PHE A 35 5.12 -16.87 -11.79
CA PHE A 35 3.76 -17.33 -11.49
C PHE A 35 3.52 -18.72 -12.10
N PRO A 36 2.53 -19.49 -11.65
CA PRO A 36 2.19 -20.76 -12.30
C PRO A 36 1.82 -20.55 -13.78
N ASP A 37 2.13 -21.52 -14.63
CA ASP A 37 1.74 -21.51 -16.04
C ASP A 37 0.35 -22.15 -16.19
N VAL A 38 -0.67 -21.41 -15.75
CA VAL A 38 -2.07 -21.81 -15.78
C VAL A 38 -2.92 -20.64 -16.27
N ALA A 39 -4.14 -20.92 -16.76
CA ALA A 39 -5.01 -19.90 -17.35
C ALA A 39 -5.33 -18.73 -16.42
N ARG A 40 -5.36 -18.95 -15.10
CA ARG A 40 -5.67 -17.93 -14.08
C ARG A 40 -4.64 -17.98 -12.96
N PRO A 41 -3.45 -17.38 -13.15
CA PRO A 41 -2.32 -17.55 -12.23
C PRO A 41 -2.41 -16.71 -10.95
N PHE A 42 -3.32 -15.73 -10.93
CA PHE A 42 -3.61 -14.85 -9.79
C PHE A 42 -5.01 -14.24 -9.99
N GLU A 43 -5.55 -13.63 -8.94
CA GLU A 43 -6.74 -12.79 -8.97
C GLU A 43 -6.35 -11.33 -8.83
N LEU A 44 -6.82 -10.46 -9.72
CA LEU A 44 -6.54 -9.03 -9.63
C LEU A 44 -7.49 -8.38 -8.63
N ILE A 45 -6.94 -7.71 -7.61
CA ILE A 45 -7.71 -6.93 -6.64
C ILE A 45 -7.45 -5.43 -6.85
N PRO A 46 -8.45 -4.58 -6.57
CA PRO A 46 -8.35 -3.15 -6.85
C PRO A 46 -7.37 -2.45 -5.91
N ASN A 47 -6.98 -1.22 -6.28
CA ASN A 47 -6.21 -0.36 -5.38
C ASN A 47 -7.00 0.01 -4.09
N PRO A 48 -6.33 0.47 -3.03
CA PRO A 48 -6.99 0.90 -1.79
C PRO A 48 -8.05 1.99 -1.98
N GLY A 49 -7.86 2.92 -2.94
CA GLY A 49 -8.80 4.01 -3.19
C GLY A 49 -10.19 3.52 -3.63
N VAL A 50 -10.28 2.41 -4.38
CA VAL A 50 -11.56 1.78 -4.72
C VAL A 50 -12.24 1.21 -3.48
N LEU A 51 -11.49 0.55 -2.59
CA LEU A 51 -12.03 0.01 -1.35
C LEU A 51 -12.49 1.12 -0.41
N MET A 52 -11.77 2.23 -0.34
CA MET A 52 -12.19 3.41 0.44
C MET A 52 -13.48 4.00 -0.09
N ARG A 53 -13.61 4.09 -1.42
CA ARG A 53 -14.86 4.53 -2.04
C ARG A 53 -16.03 3.60 -1.68
N HIS A 54 -15.79 2.29 -1.67
CA HIS A 54 -16.78 1.34 -1.19
C HIS A 54 -17.17 1.61 0.27
N GLU A 55 -16.21 1.91 1.15
CA GLU A 55 -16.53 2.29 2.55
C GLU A 55 -17.37 3.56 2.65
N LEU A 56 -17.06 4.56 1.83
CA LEU A 56 -17.79 5.82 1.76
C LEU A 56 -19.23 5.59 1.26
N GLU A 57 -19.40 4.86 0.16
CA GLU A 57 -20.69 4.61 -0.49
C GLU A 57 -21.62 3.72 0.34
N ASN A 58 -21.06 2.69 0.99
CA ASN A 58 -21.83 1.73 1.77
C ASN A 58 -21.84 2.03 3.26
N ASN A 59 -21.01 2.99 3.69
CA ASN A 59 -20.90 3.43 5.07
C ASN A 59 -20.64 2.21 5.99
N ALA A 60 -19.70 1.36 5.59
CA ALA A 60 -19.34 0.10 6.24
C ALA A 60 -17.94 -0.33 5.79
N ALA A 61 -17.25 -1.15 6.60
CA ALA A 61 -15.97 -1.73 6.22
C ALA A 61 -16.04 -2.41 4.85
N CYS A 62 -14.97 -2.29 4.05
CA CYS A 62 -14.94 -2.91 2.72
C CYS A 62 -14.92 -4.44 2.77
N GLY A 63 -14.50 -5.04 3.89
CA GLY A 63 -14.26 -6.48 3.98
C GLY A 63 -12.95 -6.89 3.31
N LEU A 64 -12.82 -8.19 3.00
CA LEU A 64 -11.58 -8.76 2.46
C LEU A 64 -11.32 -8.25 1.03
N PRO A 65 -10.08 -7.85 0.68
CA PRO A 65 -9.72 -7.53 -0.70
C PRO A 65 -10.10 -8.62 -1.71
N SER A 66 -10.01 -9.91 -1.33
CA SER A 66 -10.44 -11.04 -2.16
C SER A 66 -11.94 -11.09 -2.48
N SER A 67 -12.80 -10.36 -1.77
CA SER A 67 -14.22 -10.22 -2.17
C SER A 67 -14.44 -9.19 -3.28
N HIS A 68 -13.40 -8.43 -3.65
CA HIS A 68 -13.46 -7.35 -4.65
C HIS A 68 -12.68 -7.67 -5.92
N VAL A 69 -12.46 -8.95 -6.22
CA VAL A 69 -11.70 -9.39 -7.40
C VAL A 69 -12.28 -8.78 -8.68
N ARG A 70 -11.39 -8.16 -9.46
CA ARG A 70 -11.71 -7.55 -10.75
C ARG A 70 -11.89 -8.64 -11.79
N ASN A 71 -12.93 -8.51 -12.60
CA ASN A 71 -13.11 -9.36 -13.78
C ASN A 71 -12.15 -8.91 -14.88
N ILE A 72 -11.08 -9.68 -15.10
CA ILE A 72 -10.08 -9.44 -16.14
C ILE A 72 -9.96 -10.64 -17.08
N ASP A 73 -9.56 -10.36 -18.32
CA ASP A 73 -9.19 -11.42 -19.26
C ASP A 73 -7.76 -11.89 -18.97
N HIS A 74 -7.64 -13.09 -18.39
CA HIS A 74 -6.34 -13.69 -18.09
C HIS A 74 -5.64 -14.29 -19.32
N SER A 75 -6.28 -14.36 -20.50
CA SER A 75 -5.67 -14.91 -21.70
C SER A 75 -4.39 -14.16 -22.11
N TYR A 76 -4.31 -12.86 -21.79
CA TYR A 76 -3.14 -12.02 -22.03
C TYR A 76 -1.97 -12.27 -21.06
N THR A 77 -2.19 -12.96 -19.93
CA THR A 77 -1.12 -13.22 -18.95
C THR A 77 -0.01 -14.10 -19.51
N ALA A 78 -0.33 -15.00 -20.45
CA ALA A 78 0.65 -15.80 -21.17
C ALA A 78 1.59 -14.93 -22.03
N LEU A 79 1.06 -13.85 -22.65
CA LEU A 79 1.86 -12.93 -23.45
C LEU A 79 2.86 -12.16 -22.60
N TYR A 80 2.53 -11.83 -21.35
CA TYR A 80 3.47 -11.16 -20.45
C TYR A 80 4.66 -12.03 -20.04
N ARG A 81 4.62 -13.35 -20.30
CA ARG A 81 5.73 -14.29 -20.07
C ARG A 81 6.66 -14.40 -21.28
N ASP A 82 6.25 -13.90 -22.45
CA ASP A 82 7.02 -13.98 -23.68
C ASP A 82 7.99 -12.78 -23.79
N PRO A 83 9.32 -13.00 -23.84
CA PRO A 83 10.30 -11.91 -23.95
C PRO A 83 10.26 -11.18 -25.31
N SER A 84 9.54 -11.71 -26.30
CA SER A 84 9.34 -11.09 -27.62
C SER A 84 8.04 -10.29 -27.73
N TYR A 85 7.13 -10.44 -26.77
CA TYR A 85 5.90 -9.65 -26.72
C TYR A 85 6.23 -8.22 -26.32
N SER A 86 5.80 -7.25 -27.13
CA SER A 86 5.85 -5.83 -26.77
C SER A 86 4.44 -5.30 -26.49
N ILE A 87 4.31 -4.53 -25.40
CA ILE A 87 3.02 -3.99 -24.98
C ILE A 87 2.46 -3.04 -26.06
N PRO A 88 1.20 -3.23 -26.50
CA PRO A 88 0.55 -2.35 -27.45
C PRO A 88 0.54 -0.86 -27.02
N PRO A 89 0.66 0.10 -27.96
CA PRO A 89 0.72 1.54 -27.64
C PRO A 89 -0.46 2.10 -26.85
N ASP A 90 -1.66 1.55 -27.03
CA ASP A 90 -2.87 1.89 -26.28
C ASP A 90 -2.78 1.45 -24.81
N LEU A 91 -2.23 0.27 -24.54
CA LEU A 91 -1.98 -0.19 -23.17
C LEU A 91 -0.84 0.60 -22.51
N ILE A 92 0.14 1.07 -23.28
CA ILE A 92 1.17 1.99 -22.77
C ILE A 92 0.55 3.31 -22.31
N LYS A 93 -0.42 3.87 -23.06
CA LYS A 93 -1.12 5.10 -22.64
C LYS A 93 -1.91 4.90 -21.36
N LEU A 94 -2.61 3.77 -21.23
CA LEU A 94 -3.33 3.41 -19.99
C LEU A 94 -2.35 3.29 -18.80
N ARG A 95 -1.16 2.72 -19.02
CA ARG A 95 -0.11 2.65 -18.02
C ARG A 95 0.37 4.04 -17.58
N GLU A 96 0.52 4.99 -18.50
CA GLU A 96 0.88 6.37 -18.11
C GLU A 96 -0.24 7.02 -17.27
N GLY A 97 -1.51 6.78 -17.57
CA GLY A 97 -2.60 7.24 -16.69
C GLY A 97 -2.52 6.67 -15.27
N LYS A 98 -2.09 5.40 -15.13
CA LYS A 98 -1.87 4.80 -13.81
C LYS A 98 -0.73 5.44 -13.02
N LYS A 99 0.27 5.99 -13.72
CA LYS A 99 1.37 6.74 -13.10
C LYS A 99 0.87 8.04 -12.49
N ASP A 100 -0.07 8.72 -13.14
CA ASP A 100 -0.68 9.95 -12.61
C ASP A 100 -1.45 9.66 -11.32
N GLU A 101 -2.19 8.54 -11.24
CA GLU A 101 -2.83 8.10 -9.98
C GLU A 101 -1.81 7.86 -8.86
N ILE A 102 -0.67 7.21 -9.16
CA ILE A 102 0.40 6.98 -8.17
C ILE A 102 1.04 8.30 -7.73
N ASP A 103 1.12 9.29 -8.63
CA ASP A 103 1.58 10.63 -8.31
C ASP A 103 0.62 11.34 -7.35
N GLU A 104 -0.69 11.22 -7.56
CA GLU A 104 -1.70 11.73 -6.63
C GLU A 104 -1.60 11.05 -5.26
N ASP A 105 -1.49 9.72 -5.22
CA ASP A 105 -1.31 8.96 -3.97
C ASP A 105 -0.01 9.34 -3.25
N THR A 106 1.05 9.65 -4.02
CA THR A 106 2.32 10.15 -3.48
C THR A 106 2.16 11.51 -2.83
N ASP A 107 1.48 12.43 -3.49
CA ASP A 107 1.25 13.77 -2.95
C ASP A 107 0.35 13.70 -1.71
N GLN A 108 -0.68 12.82 -1.70
CA GLN A 108 -1.50 12.55 -0.52
C GLN A 108 -0.68 12.00 0.65
N LEU A 109 0.17 10.98 0.42
CA LEU A 109 1.05 10.46 1.47
C LEU A 109 1.97 11.56 2.01
N LEU A 110 2.50 12.43 1.14
CA LEU A 110 3.36 13.53 1.57
C LEU A 110 2.62 14.55 2.45
N THR A 111 1.33 14.83 2.21
CA THR A 111 0.58 15.71 3.13
C THR A 111 0.47 15.14 4.55
N LEU A 112 0.52 13.82 4.70
CA LEU A 112 0.46 13.19 6.02
C LEU A 112 1.76 13.42 6.82
N ILE A 113 2.87 13.81 6.20
CA ILE A 113 4.12 14.09 6.90
C ILE A 113 3.97 15.24 7.92
N ASP A 114 3.10 16.21 7.61
CA ASP A 114 2.85 17.38 8.46
C ASP A 114 2.10 17.01 9.75
N SER A 115 1.52 15.82 9.81
CA SER A 115 0.92 15.29 11.04
C SER A 115 1.96 14.78 12.03
N ILE A 116 3.17 14.43 11.59
CA ILE A 116 4.19 13.80 12.46
C ILE A 116 4.58 14.70 13.64
N PRO A 117 4.89 16.00 13.48
CA PRO A 117 5.18 16.88 14.61
C PRO A 117 4.01 17.06 15.59
N ILE A 118 2.77 16.91 15.11
CA ILE A 118 1.56 17.04 15.93
C ILE A 118 1.36 15.77 16.78
N LEU A 119 1.52 14.60 16.14
CA LEU A 119 1.32 13.29 16.76
C LEU A 119 2.50 12.85 17.64
N PHE A 120 3.71 13.26 17.25
CA PHE A 120 4.97 12.92 17.88
C PHE A 120 5.84 14.18 18.06
N PRO A 121 5.43 15.10 18.95
CA PRO A 121 6.12 16.38 19.15
C PRO A 121 7.55 16.23 19.64
N GLU A 122 7.92 15.04 20.14
CA GLU A 122 9.28 14.72 20.56
C GLU A 122 10.30 14.85 19.41
N PHE A 123 9.87 14.75 18.14
CA PHE A 123 10.74 14.92 16.97
C PHE A 123 11.22 16.35 16.73
N GLU A 124 10.49 17.37 17.18
CA GLU A 124 10.81 18.78 16.88
C GLU A 124 12.02 19.30 17.66
N SER A 125 12.30 18.72 18.83
CA SER A 125 13.39 19.13 19.71
C SER A 125 14.51 18.09 19.82
N ALA A 126 14.35 16.93 19.17
CA ALA A 126 15.28 15.83 19.28
C ALA A 126 16.51 16.01 18.39
N HIS A 127 17.65 15.53 18.90
CA HIS A 127 18.88 15.43 18.12
C HIS A 127 18.83 14.19 17.21
N GLU A 128 19.48 14.24 16.06
CA GLU A 128 19.47 13.16 15.05
C GLU A 128 19.83 11.77 15.62
N LYS A 129 20.69 11.71 16.65
CA LYS A 129 21.12 10.47 17.31
C LYS A 129 19.95 9.75 18.01
N ASP A 130 18.91 10.49 18.40
CA ASP A 130 17.76 9.99 19.14
C ASP A 130 16.61 9.56 18.20
N TYR A 131 16.67 9.91 16.91
CA TYR A 131 15.60 9.64 15.95
C TYR A 131 15.29 8.16 15.77
N ILE A 132 16.27 7.26 15.86
CA ILE A 132 16.01 5.83 15.76
C ILE A 132 15.20 5.32 16.96
N ALA A 133 15.49 5.82 18.17
CA ALA A 133 14.75 5.46 19.36
C ALA A 133 13.32 6.05 19.31
N LEU A 134 13.20 7.31 18.92
CA LEU A 134 11.89 7.98 18.74
C LEU A 134 11.06 7.31 17.65
N LYS A 135 11.67 6.93 16.53
CA LYS A 135 11.02 6.16 15.47
C LYS A 135 10.41 4.88 16.02
N ARG A 136 11.16 4.10 16.81
CA ARG A 136 10.65 2.86 17.40
C ARG A 136 9.47 3.11 18.33
N ALA A 137 9.57 4.10 19.22
CA ALA A 137 8.49 4.47 20.13
C ALA A 137 7.24 4.95 19.40
N ALA A 138 7.40 5.76 18.34
CA ALA A 138 6.30 6.21 17.50
C ALA A 138 5.67 5.06 16.70
N GLN A 139 6.48 4.13 16.16
CA GLN A 139 5.98 2.92 15.52
C GLN A 139 5.12 2.08 16.48
N ASP A 140 5.53 1.92 17.74
CA ASP A 140 4.75 1.18 18.74
C ASP A 140 3.40 1.88 19.02
N LYS A 141 3.37 3.22 19.07
CA LYS A 141 2.12 4.00 19.14
C LYS A 141 1.25 3.81 17.88
N ILE A 142 1.82 3.79 16.68
CA ILE A 142 1.07 3.58 15.43
C ILE A 142 0.51 2.15 15.32
N CYS A 143 1.16 1.17 15.97
CA CYS A 143 0.65 -0.19 16.05
C CYS A 143 -0.48 -0.33 17.09
N ASP A 144 -0.62 0.62 18.01
CA ASP A 144 -1.72 0.65 18.97
C ASP A 144 -3.06 0.97 18.27
N PHE A 145 -4.07 0.16 18.57
CA PHE A 145 -5.38 0.25 17.94
C PHE A 145 -6.08 1.57 18.28
N ASP A 146 -6.12 1.94 19.55
CA ASP A 146 -6.85 3.12 20.00
C ASP A 146 -6.20 4.42 19.53
N PHE A 147 -4.87 4.45 19.43
CA PHE A 147 -4.14 5.57 18.84
C PHE A 147 -4.59 5.86 17.41
N VAL A 148 -4.58 4.84 16.54
CA VAL A 148 -4.97 5.01 15.13
C VAL A 148 -6.46 5.27 15.01
N ARG A 149 -7.30 4.54 15.76
CA ARG A 149 -8.76 4.67 15.68
C ARG A 149 -9.22 6.10 15.91
N ARG A 150 -8.67 6.79 16.92
CA ARG A 150 -9.00 8.21 17.17
C ARG A 150 -8.70 9.10 15.97
N GLY A 151 -7.57 8.89 15.30
CA GLY A 151 -7.23 9.64 14.09
C GLY A 151 -8.17 9.32 12.93
N ALA A 152 -8.48 8.03 12.72
CA ALA A 152 -9.40 7.60 11.68
C ALA A 152 -10.83 8.12 11.91
N GLU A 153 -11.30 8.11 13.16
CA GLU A 153 -12.57 8.71 13.58
C GLU A 153 -12.66 10.20 13.21
N VAL A 154 -11.58 10.96 13.43
CA VAL A 154 -11.53 12.38 13.07
C VAL A 154 -11.60 12.55 11.55
N LEU A 155 -10.83 11.77 10.78
CA LEU A 155 -10.86 11.82 9.32
C LEU A 155 -12.26 11.53 8.77
N VAL A 156 -12.91 10.50 9.32
CA VAL A 156 -14.26 10.09 8.93
C VAL A 156 -15.29 11.15 9.34
N ALA A 157 -15.21 11.69 10.56
CA ALA A 157 -16.15 12.71 11.03
C ALA A 157 -16.05 14.04 10.26
N GLN A 158 -14.89 14.35 9.69
CA GLN A 158 -14.69 15.53 8.84
C GLN A 158 -15.10 15.31 7.38
N SER A 159 -15.26 14.05 6.96
CA SER A 159 -15.70 13.73 5.61
C SER A 159 -17.20 13.99 5.45
N PRO A 160 -17.64 14.75 4.43
CA PRO A 160 -19.06 14.97 4.17
C PRO A 160 -19.78 13.71 3.67
N PHE A 161 -19.03 12.64 3.38
CA PHE A 161 -19.54 11.40 2.79
C PHE A 161 -19.76 10.29 3.83
N PHE A 162 -19.20 10.42 5.03
CA PHE A 162 -19.40 9.46 6.10
C PHE A 162 -20.49 9.90 7.07
N SER A 163 -21.27 8.95 7.57
CA SER A 163 -22.18 9.22 8.68
C SER A 163 -21.43 9.28 10.01
N SER A 164 -21.86 10.16 10.91
CA SER A 164 -21.32 10.24 12.28
C SER A 164 -21.50 8.96 13.09
N GLU A 165 -22.50 8.13 12.79
CA GLU A 165 -22.77 6.87 13.50
C GLU A 165 -21.68 5.81 13.29
N ASN A 166 -21.03 5.82 12.12
CA ASN A 166 -19.99 4.83 11.81
C ASN A 166 -18.58 5.26 12.19
N ALA A 167 -18.35 6.54 12.52
CA ALA A 167 -17.06 6.97 13.04
C ALA A 167 -16.67 6.09 14.25
N ALA A 168 -17.59 5.88 15.19
CA ALA A 168 -17.37 5.05 16.37
C ALA A 168 -17.19 3.54 16.09
N ARG A 169 -17.43 3.09 14.86
CA ARG A 169 -17.35 1.68 14.43
C ARG A 169 -16.11 1.37 13.59
N ILE A 170 -15.26 2.37 13.33
CA ILE A 170 -14.02 2.16 12.59
C ILE A 170 -13.10 1.26 13.41
N ASP A 171 -12.64 0.20 12.77
CA ASP A 171 -11.71 -0.74 13.36
C ASP A 171 -10.68 -1.26 12.32
N ARG A 172 -10.02 -2.36 12.66
CA ARG A 172 -8.95 -2.98 11.87
C ARG A 172 -9.40 -3.50 10.51
N ASP A 173 -10.70 -3.70 10.31
CA ASP A 173 -11.26 -4.24 9.07
C ASP A 173 -11.60 -3.13 8.07
N TRP A 174 -11.42 -1.87 8.45
CA TRP A 174 -11.61 -0.72 7.57
C TRP A 174 -10.31 -0.37 6.82
N ILE A 175 -10.38 -0.21 5.51
CA ILE A 175 -9.26 0.29 4.71
C ILE A 175 -8.88 1.72 5.11
N THR A 176 -9.84 2.56 5.52
CA THR A 176 -9.55 3.91 6.04
C THR A 176 -8.67 3.87 7.29
N PHE A 177 -8.93 2.94 8.22
CA PHE A 177 -8.08 2.72 9.39
C PHE A 177 -6.67 2.26 8.97
N ARG A 178 -6.60 1.27 8.07
CA ARG A 178 -5.32 0.72 7.59
C ARG A 178 -4.51 1.74 6.79
N TRP A 179 -5.15 2.60 6.03
CA TRP A 179 -4.50 3.68 5.30
C TRP A 179 -3.83 4.67 6.24
N LEU A 180 -4.54 5.13 7.28
CA LEU A 180 -3.93 6.02 8.26
C LEU A 180 -2.78 5.32 9.00
N GLN A 181 -3.01 4.09 9.46
CA GLN A 181 -2.00 3.31 10.18
C GLN A 181 -0.72 3.13 9.36
N VAL A 182 -0.85 2.58 8.15
CA VAL A 182 0.28 2.28 7.28
C VAL A 182 0.90 3.58 6.77
N GLY A 183 0.10 4.55 6.36
CA GLY A 183 0.56 5.87 5.93
C GLY A 183 1.45 6.53 6.98
N LEU A 184 1.04 6.52 8.25
CA LEU A 184 1.84 7.06 9.36
C LEU A 184 3.20 6.35 9.52
N LEU A 185 3.28 5.03 9.32
CA LEU A 185 4.56 4.31 9.36
C LEU A 185 5.52 4.77 8.25
N PHE A 186 5.01 4.94 7.03
CA PHE A 186 5.81 5.38 5.90
C PHE A 186 6.25 6.84 6.02
N VAL A 187 5.36 7.76 6.43
CA VAL A 187 5.76 9.16 6.61
C VAL A 187 6.69 9.37 7.80
N LEU A 188 6.59 8.54 8.84
CA LEU A 188 7.55 8.51 9.94
C LEU A 188 8.95 8.12 9.43
N ASP A 189 9.03 7.12 8.56
CA ASP A 189 10.28 6.72 7.91
C ASP A 189 10.86 7.86 7.06
N LEU A 190 10.01 8.58 6.32
CA LEU A 190 10.43 9.75 5.56
C LEU A 190 10.93 10.89 6.46
N LYS A 191 10.24 11.21 7.56
CA LYS A 191 10.68 12.24 8.52
C LYS A 191 12.05 11.93 9.10
N VAL A 192 12.31 10.66 9.46
CA VAL A 192 13.61 10.23 10.01
C VAL A 192 14.71 10.29 8.95
N LYS A 193 14.39 9.95 7.70
CA LYS A 193 15.33 9.97 6.58
C LYS A 193 15.63 11.38 6.08
N TYR A 194 14.68 12.30 6.21
CA TYR A 194 14.74 13.68 5.76
C TYR A 194 14.38 14.64 6.90
N PRO A 195 15.25 14.78 7.91
CA PRO A 195 14.90 15.52 9.12
C PRO A 195 14.74 17.04 8.90
N GLY A 196 15.47 17.59 7.93
CA GLY A 196 15.28 18.97 7.45
C GLY A 196 14.03 19.16 6.56
N GLY A 197 13.20 18.13 6.43
CA GLY A 197 12.03 18.13 5.57
C GLY A 197 12.31 17.64 4.15
N ILE A 198 11.23 17.41 3.41
CA ILE A 198 11.27 17.06 1.99
C ILE A 198 11.28 18.38 1.20
N PRO A 199 12.21 18.56 0.25
CA PRO A 199 12.26 19.79 -0.54
C PRO A 199 10.97 19.95 -1.37
N PRO A 200 10.45 21.19 -1.54
CA PRO A 200 9.24 21.43 -2.31
C PRO A 200 9.39 21.04 -3.79
N VAL A 201 10.61 21.12 -4.32
CA VAL A 201 10.97 20.60 -5.65
C VAL A 201 11.84 19.37 -5.48
N MET A 202 11.25 18.19 -5.63
CA MET A 202 11.95 16.93 -5.47
C MET A 202 12.73 16.53 -6.74
N PRO A 203 13.98 16.06 -6.60
CA PRO A 203 14.68 15.41 -7.70
C PRO A 203 13.90 14.18 -8.22
N PRO A 204 13.92 13.87 -9.53
CA PRO A 204 13.16 12.74 -10.08
C PRO A 204 13.43 11.41 -9.39
N LYS A 205 14.69 11.14 -9.02
CA LYS A 205 15.08 9.93 -8.28
C LYS A 205 14.51 9.86 -6.87
N MET A 206 14.28 11.00 -6.22
CA MET A 206 13.66 11.05 -4.90
C MET A 206 12.17 10.76 -5.02
N ARG A 207 11.47 11.44 -5.95
CA ARG A 207 10.05 11.21 -6.18
C ARG A 207 9.78 9.75 -6.54
N GLU A 208 10.59 9.14 -7.39
CA GLU A 208 10.45 7.72 -7.75
C GLU A 208 10.59 6.77 -6.54
N ARG A 209 11.50 7.06 -5.61
CA ARG A 209 11.62 6.26 -4.37
C ARG A 209 10.37 6.37 -3.50
N ILE A 210 9.80 7.57 -3.39
CA ILE A 210 8.58 7.79 -2.61
C ILE A 210 7.39 7.10 -3.29
N ARG A 211 7.31 7.10 -4.63
CA ARG A 211 6.32 6.31 -5.36
C ARG A 211 6.42 4.82 -5.03
N HIS A 212 7.62 4.27 -4.98
CA HIS A 212 7.79 2.87 -4.56
C HIS A 212 7.33 2.66 -3.11
N ASP A 213 7.66 3.58 -2.19
CA ASP A 213 7.17 3.53 -0.81
C ASP A 213 5.62 3.56 -0.75
N VAL A 214 4.95 4.34 -1.60
CA VAL A 214 3.48 4.34 -1.72
C VAL A 214 2.95 2.99 -2.18
N LEU A 215 3.56 2.37 -3.19
CA LEU A 215 3.13 1.05 -3.69
C LEU A 215 3.31 -0.03 -2.63
N ASP A 216 4.42 0.00 -1.88
CA ASP A 216 4.68 -0.87 -0.75
C ASP A 216 3.64 -0.65 0.37
N ALA A 217 3.25 0.61 0.61
CA ALA A 217 2.20 0.97 1.56
C ALA A 217 0.85 0.37 1.14
N GLN A 218 0.46 0.53 -0.12
CA GLN A 218 -0.78 -0.06 -0.65
C GLN A 218 -0.78 -1.57 -0.51
N TYR A 219 0.35 -2.23 -0.80
CA TYR A 219 0.46 -3.67 -0.70
C TYR A 219 0.33 -4.15 0.76
N LEU A 220 0.97 -3.45 1.71
CA LEU A 220 0.83 -3.75 3.13
C LEU A 220 -0.60 -3.51 3.64
N MET A 221 -1.27 -2.42 3.24
CA MET A 221 -2.67 -2.15 3.64
C MET A 221 -3.60 -3.29 3.22
N LEU A 222 -3.52 -3.71 1.96
CA LEU A 222 -4.36 -4.77 1.42
C LEU A 222 -4.04 -6.11 2.08
N ALA A 223 -2.75 -6.42 2.28
CA ALA A 223 -2.36 -7.63 3.00
C ALA A 223 -2.91 -7.66 4.44
N LEU A 224 -2.92 -6.52 5.14
CA LEU A 224 -3.42 -6.43 6.53
C LEU A 224 -4.92 -6.69 6.61
N LEU A 225 -5.68 -6.30 5.60
CA LEU A 225 -7.11 -6.60 5.50
C LEU A 225 -7.35 -8.07 5.09
N GLU A 226 -6.55 -8.59 4.16
CA GLU A 226 -6.69 -9.99 3.72
C GLU A 226 -6.26 -10.99 4.81
N GLY A 227 -5.33 -10.60 5.68
CA GLY A 227 -4.81 -11.43 6.77
C GLY A 227 -3.60 -12.30 6.39
N ALA A 228 -3.11 -12.21 5.15
CA ALA A 228 -1.91 -12.89 4.69
C ALA A 228 -1.03 -11.98 3.83
N PHE A 229 0.29 -12.18 3.89
CA PHE A 229 1.25 -11.35 3.17
C PHE A 229 2.43 -12.14 2.61
N ALA A 230 2.80 -11.87 1.36
CA ALA A 230 3.97 -12.46 0.72
C ALA A 230 4.93 -11.36 0.26
N THR A 231 6.05 -11.19 0.97
CA THR A 231 7.08 -10.20 0.64
C THR A 231 8.44 -10.61 1.18
N LYS A 232 9.51 -10.22 0.48
CA LYS A 232 10.90 -10.36 0.94
C LYS A 232 11.47 -9.08 1.55
N GLU A 233 10.68 -8.00 1.57
CA GLU A 233 11.15 -6.72 2.07
C GLU A 233 11.15 -6.71 3.60
N LYS A 234 12.36 -6.67 4.19
CA LYS A 234 12.55 -6.75 5.65
C LYS A 234 11.72 -5.73 6.43
N LYS A 235 11.66 -4.48 5.95
CA LYS A 235 10.88 -3.39 6.57
C LYS A 235 9.40 -3.76 6.69
N LEU A 236 8.81 -4.27 5.62
CA LEU A 236 7.39 -4.66 5.62
C LEU A 236 7.14 -5.94 6.42
N CYS A 237 8.08 -6.89 6.43
CA CYS A 237 7.99 -8.06 7.32
C CYS A 237 7.98 -7.63 8.79
N GLU A 238 8.86 -6.71 9.19
CA GLU A 238 8.91 -6.19 10.56
C GLU A 238 7.61 -5.47 10.94
N TRP A 239 7.07 -4.63 10.05
CA TRP A 239 5.80 -3.96 10.28
C TRP A 239 4.62 -4.93 10.30
N TRP A 240 4.58 -5.91 9.40
CA TRP A 240 3.57 -6.97 9.40
C TRP A 240 3.50 -7.67 10.75
N MET A 241 4.65 -8.13 11.27
CA MET A 241 4.69 -8.86 12.54
C MET A 241 4.25 -8.01 13.74
N LYS A 242 4.37 -6.67 13.66
CA LYS A 242 3.84 -5.76 14.68
C LYS A 242 2.33 -5.52 14.54
N LEU A 243 1.87 -5.34 13.30
CA LEU A 243 0.49 -4.94 12.99
C LEU A 243 -0.50 -6.10 12.97
N ASN A 244 -0.02 -7.30 12.64
CA ASN A 244 -0.82 -8.51 12.51
C ASN A 244 -0.02 -9.76 12.94
N PRO A 245 0.30 -9.91 14.24
CA PRO A 245 1.14 -11.00 14.75
C PRO A 245 0.53 -12.39 14.56
N GLU A 246 -0.80 -12.48 14.41
CA GLU A 246 -1.53 -13.73 14.17
C GLU A 246 -1.71 -14.02 12.66
N GLY A 247 -1.34 -13.07 11.80
CA GLY A 247 -1.46 -13.19 10.36
C GLY A 247 -0.38 -14.09 9.73
N VAL A 248 -0.63 -14.51 8.49
CA VAL A 248 0.26 -15.42 7.78
C VAL A 248 1.28 -14.63 6.95
N LEU A 249 2.58 -14.78 7.24
CA LEU A 249 3.67 -14.15 6.50
C LEU A 249 4.48 -15.18 5.72
N TYR A 250 4.69 -14.92 4.42
CA TYR A 250 5.59 -15.66 3.55
C TYR A 250 6.76 -14.77 3.10
N SER A 251 7.95 -14.96 3.69
CA SER A 251 9.16 -14.15 3.41
C SER A 251 10.36 -14.96 2.96
#